data_AF-A0A9Q7EYZ0-F1
#
_entry.id   AF-A0A9Q7EYZ0-F1
#
_cell.length_a   1.000
_cell.length_b   1.000
_cell.length_c   1.000
_cell.angle_alpha   90.00
_cell.angle_beta   90.00
_cell.angle_gamma   90.00
#
_symmetry.space_group_name_H-M   'P 1'
#
loop_
_entity.id
_entity.type
_entity.pdbx_description
1 polymer ?
#
loop_
_entity_poly.entity_id
_entity_poly.type
_entity_poly.pdbx_seq_one_letter_code
_entity_poly.pdbx_strand_id
1 'polypeptide(L)'
;MKKRVLLAGESWMKHTIHVKGFDSFTTSEYEEGAGELIAALEEGGHDVTFLPNHLASEQFPSTEADLARYDVVFLSDIGSNTLLLAPDTFNRSRRTVDRTALLARWVSGGGALAMIGGYMTFSGIDGKGRWGKTALAPVLPVRCLDGDDRVEIPHGVVPDVLEGSHPLFDGIGPWPFFLGYNRTELVDGALLAATINGDPFIALRQVGKGRTAAFASDCAPHWGPPEFLRWEGYRPFWNNLVAWLTA
;
A
#
# COMPACT_ATOMS: atom_id res chain seq x y z
N MET A 1 4.53 12.82 17.53
CA MET A 1 3.14 13.26 17.83
C MET A 1 2.22 12.15 17.36
N LYS A 2 1.21 11.77 18.16
CA LYS A 2 0.20 10.79 17.78
C LYS A 2 -0.48 11.18 16.46
N LYS A 3 -0.69 10.20 15.58
CA LYS A 3 -1.34 10.38 14.25
C LYS A 3 -2.44 9.34 14.07
N ARG A 4 -3.47 9.67 13.29
CA ARG A 4 -4.59 8.80 12.93
C ARG A 4 -4.34 8.23 11.54
N VAL A 5 -4.10 6.92 11.46
CA VAL A 5 -3.77 6.20 10.23
C VAL A 5 -5.00 5.42 9.77
N LEU A 6 -5.43 5.60 8.53
CA LEU A 6 -6.34 4.66 7.87
C LEU A 6 -5.50 3.66 7.08
N LEU A 7 -5.53 2.38 7.46
CA LEU A 7 -4.91 1.30 6.68
C LEU A 7 -6.01 0.52 5.97
N ALA A 8 -6.11 0.67 4.64
CA ALA A 8 -7.10 0.00 3.83
C ALA A 8 -6.47 -1.11 2.97
N GLY A 9 -7.06 -2.30 3.02
CA GLY A 9 -6.64 -3.48 2.27
C GLY A 9 -6.17 -4.62 3.17
N GLU A 10 -5.03 -5.26 2.85
CA GLU A 10 -4.36 -6.28 3.69
C GLU A 10 -5.28 -7.37 4.25
N SER A 11 -6.26 -7.80 3.46
CA SER A 11 -7.13 -8.91 3.85
C SER A 11 -7.59 -9.66 2.61
N TRP A 12 -7.72 -10.97 2.69
CA TRP A 12 -8.17 -11.80 1.58
C TRP A 12 -9.02 -12.97 2.04
N MET A 13 -9.78 -13.53 1.10
CA MET A 13 -10.53 -14.75 1.28
C MET A 13 -9.98 -15.78 0.29
N LYS A 14 -9.49 -16.91 0.81
CA LYS A 14 -9.13 -18.07 -0.01
C LYS A 14 -10.37 -18.94 -0.16
N HIS A 15 -10.65 -19.38 -1.38
CA HIS A 15 -11.57 -20.47 -1.66
C HIS A 15 -10.81 -21.56 -2.41
N THR A 16 -10.59 -22.70 -1.74
CA THR A 16 -9.76 -23.78 -2.27
C THR A 16 -10.66 -24.96 -2.64
N ILE A 17 -10.51 -25.45 -3.88
CA ILE A 17 -11.13 -26.69 -4.33
C ILE A 17 -10.08 -27.80 -4.25
N HIS A 18 -10.30 -28.76 -3.35
CA HIS A 18 -9.45 -29.94 -3.17
C HIS A 18 -10.01 -31.06 -4.04
N VAL A 19 -9.24 -31.53 -5.02
CA VAL A 19 -9.64 -32.64 -5.90
C VAL A 19 -8.81 -33.88 -5.54
N LYS A 20 -9.47 -34.99 -5.21
CA LYS A 20 -8.84 -36.26 -4.82
C LYS A 20 -9.53 -37.43 -5.53
N GLY A 21 -8.93 -37.90 -6.63
CA GLY A 21 -9.52 -38.95 -7.45
C GLY A 21 -10.83 -38.49 -8.07
N PHE A 22 -11.92 -39.19 -7.78
CA PHE A 22 -13.27 -38.84 -8.25
C PHE A 22 -13.89 -37.69 -7.45
N ASP A 23 -13.43 -37.45 -6.22
CA ASP A 23 -14.08 -36.57 -5.27
C ASP A 23 -13.49 -35.15 -5.27
N SER A 24 -14.33 -34.18 -4.91
CA SER A 24 -13.89 -32.83 -4.57
C SER A 24 -14.55 -32.32 -3.30
N PHE A 25 -13.83 -31.54 -2.52
CA PHE A 25 -14.37 -30.78 -1.39
C PHE A 25 -13.73 -29.39 -1.34
N THR A 26 -14.38 -28.44 -0.66
CA THR A 26 -13.93 -27.04 -0.62
C THR A 26 -13.58 -26.59 0.78
N THR A 27 -12.56 -25.74 0.90
CA THR A 27 -12.29 -24.95 2.12
C THR A 27 -12.35 -23.47 1.80
N SER A 28 -12.82 -22.67 2.75
CA SER A 28 -12.80 -21.20 2.67
C SER A 28 -12.18 -20.63 3.94
N GLU A 29 -11.22 -19.73 3.77
CA GLU A 29 -10.45 -19.12 4.87
C GLU A 29 -10.36 -17.62 4.65
N TYR A 30 -10.51 -16.84 5.73
CA TYR A 30 -10.26 -15.41 5.74
C TYR A 30 -8.96 -15.13 6.50
N GLU A 31 -8.14 -14.24 5.96
CA GLU A 31 -6.85 -13.87 6.52
C GLU A 31 -6.63 -12.36 6.42
N GLU A 32 -5.81 -11.85 7.34
CA GLU A 32 -5.38 -10.46 7.43
C GLU A 32 -3.85 -10.41 7.47
N GLY A 33 -3.23 -9.59 6.61
CA GLY A 33 -1.78 -9.44 6.50
C GLY A 33 -1.19 -8.31 7.33
N ALA A 34 -2.02 -7.36 7.75
CA ALA A 34 -1.59 -6.09 8.35
C ALA A 34 -1.08 -6.17 9.79
N GLY A 35 -1.14 -7.33 10.46
CA GLY A 35 -0.94 -7.43 11.92
C GLY A 35 0.34 -6.78 12.43
N GLU A 36 1.48 -7.08 11.80
CA GLU A 36 2.79 -6.53 12.18
C GLU A 36 2.87 -5.02 11.91
N LEU A 37 2.32 -4.55 10.79
CA LEU A 37 2.26 -3.12 10.46
C LEU A 37 1.40 -2.33 11.46
N ILE A 38 0.24 -2.88 11.82
CA ILE A 38 -0.66 -2.28 12.83
C ILE A 38 0.08 -2.19 14.16
N ALA A 39 0.68 -3.28 14.63
CA ALA A 39 1.44 -3.31 15.88
C ALA A 39 2.60 -2.29 15.87
N ALA A 40 3.38 -2.23 14.79
CA ALA A 40 4.48 -1.28 14.64
C ALA A 40 4.03 0.19 14.77
N LEU A 41 2.89 0.54 14.18
CA LEU A 41 2.34 1.89 14.22
C LEU A 41 1.71 2.22 15.59
N GLU A 42 0.97 1.29 16.18
CA GLU A 42 0.34 1.46 17.50
C GLU A 42 1.39 1.56 18.62
N GLU A 43 2.41 0.72 18.60
CA GLU A 43 3.54 0.82 19.53
C GLU A 43 4.33 2.12 19.33
N GLY A 44 4.33 2.68 18.12
CA GLY A 44 4.83 4.01 17.81
C GLY A 44 3.97 5.17 18.37
N GLY A 45 2.80 4.85 18.91
CA GLY A 45 1.86 5.80 19.51
C GLY A 45 0.84 6.37 18.53
N HIS A 46 0.63 5.74 17.37
CA HIS A 46 -0.41 6.12 16.39
C HIS A 46 -1.74 5.40 16.67
N ASP A 47 -2.86 6.00 16.27
CA ASP A 47 -4.16 5.32 16.22
C ASP A 47 -4.34 4.73 14.83
N VAL A 48 -4.48 3.41 14.72
CA VAL A 48 -4.70 2.74 13.44
C VAL A 48 -6.16 2.34 13.30
N THR A 49 -6.80 2.79 12.22
CA THR A 49 -8.08 2.24 11.75
C THR A 49 -7.80 1.29 10.61
N PHE A 50 -7.96 -0.01 10.86
CA PHE A 50 -7.86 -1.03 9.82
C PHE A 50 -9.19 -1.19 9.08
N LEU A 51 -9.14 -1.19 7.75
CA LEU A 51 -10.30 -1.35 6.87
C LEU A 51 -10.03 -2.48 5.86
N PRO A 52 -10.49 -3.70 6.12
CA PRO A 52 -10.22 -4.85 5.26
C PRO A 52 -10.89 -4.71 3.88
N ASN A 53 -10.31 -5.36 2.87
CA ASN A 53 -10.73 -5.31 1.46
C ASN A 53 -12.25 -5.53 1.27
N HIS A 54 -12.84 -6.50 1.98
CA HIS A 54 -14.26 -6.83 1.83
C HIS A 54 -15.21 -5.76 2.40
N LEU A 55 -14.75 -4.91 3.32
CA LEU A 55 -15.50 -3.77 3.85
C LEU A 55 -15.21 -2.47 3.09
N ALA A 56 -14.01 -2.35 2.50
CA ALA A 56 -13.56 -1.12 1.87
C ALA A 56 -14.47 -0.63 0.73
N SER A 57 -15.07 -1.55 -0.05
CA SER A 57 -16.01 -1.15 -1.12
C SER A 57 -17.23 -0.40 -0.61
N GLU A 58 -17.64 -0.64 0.63
CA GLU A 58 -18.79 0.02 1.26
C GLU A 58 -18.35 1.18 2.15
N GLN A 59 -17.35 0.95 3.01
CA GLN A 59 -17.04 1.82 4.15
C GLN A 59 -15.86 2.76 3.92
N PHE A 60 -15.13 2.65 2.81
CA PHE A 60 -14.04 3.60 2.54
C PHE A 60 -14.59 5.04 2.45
N PRO A 61 -13.89 6.03 3.03
CA PRO A 61 -14.30 7.44 3.02
C PRO A 61 -14.89 7.92 1.71
N SER A 62 -16.04 8.60 1.80
CA SER A 62 -16.82 9.03 0.63
C SER A 62 -16.94 10.56 0.52
N THR A 63 -16.46 11.28 1.54
CA THR A 63 -16.41 12.74 1.59
C THR A 63 -15.06 13.23 2.11
N GLU A 64 -14.74 14.51 1.90
CA GLU A 64 -13.54 15.11 2.48
C GLU A 64 -13.60 15.15 4.01
N ALA A 65 -14.80 15.28 4.59
CA ALA A 65 -15.00 15.24 6.04
C ALA A 65 -14.66 13.85 6.62
N ASP A 66 -14.99 12.77 5.92
CA ASP A 66 -14.61 11.41 6.32
C ASP A 66 -13.08 11.24 6.31
N LEU A 67 -12.40 11.79 5.30
CA LEU A 67 -10.94 11.74 5.18
C LEU A 67 -10.23 12.64 6.21
N ALA A 68 -10.82 13.78 6.59
CA ALA A 68 -10.26 14.70 7.59
C ALA A 68 -10.13 14.07 9.01
N ARG A 69 -10.75 12.91 9.23
CA ARG A 69 -10.56 12.10 10.45
C ARG A 69 -9.20 11.43 10.51
N TYR A 70 -8.45 11.41 9.41
CA TYR A 70 -7.16 10.76 9.30
C TYR A 70 -6.07 11.78 8.97
N ASP A 71 -4.88 11.54 9.48
CA ASP A 71 -3.69 12.32 9.16
C ASP A 71 -2.95 11.70 7.96
N VAL A 72 -3.10 10.38 7.75
CA VAL A 72 -2.52 9.65 6.63
C VAL A 72 -3.38 8.43 6.25
N VAL A 73 -3.42 8.13 4.94
CA VAL A 73 -4.07 6.93 4.38
C VAL A 73 -3.00 6.01 3.80
N PHE A 74 -3.02 4.74 4.18
CA PHE A 74 -2.22 3.67 3.60
C PHE A 74 -3.14 2.79 2.74
N LEU A 75 -2.74 2.59 1.48
CA LEU A 75 -3.34 1.62 0.57
C LEU A 75 -2.34 0.47 0.40
N SER A 76 -2.70 -0.73 0.87
CA SER A 76 -1.81 -1.90 0.86
C SER A 76 -2.59 -3.14 0.47
N ASP A 77 -2.09 -3.85 -0.54
CA ASP A 77 -2.75 -4.99 -1.20
C ASP A 77 -4.27 -4.82 -1.43
N ILE A 78 -4.65 -3.67 -2.01
CA ILE A 78 -6.03 -3.32 -2.38
C ILE A 78 -6.10 -2.81 -3.81
N GLY A 79 -6.95 -3.44 -4.63
CA GLY A 79 -7.13 -3.05 -6.04
C GLY A 79 -8.02 -1.83 -6.20
N SER A 80 -7.76 -1.03 -7.24
CA SER A 80 -8.55 0.19 -7.50
C SER A 80 -10.04 -0.07 -7.68
N ASN A 81 -10.39 -1.26 -8.19
CA ASN A 81 -11.78 -1.67 -8.37
C ASN A 81 -12.57 -1.64 -7.06
N THR A 82 -11.95 -2.01 -5.93
CA THR A 82 -12.61 -1.95 -4.61
C THR A 82 -13.08 -0.55 -4.28
N LEU A 83 -12.29 0.48 -4.62
CA LEU A 83 -12.66 1.88 -4.35
C LEU A 83 -13.59 2.49 -5.40
N LEU A 84 -13.54 2.01 -6.64
CA LEU A 84 -14.36 2.52 -7.75
C LEU A 84 -15.76 1.86 -7.83
N LEU A 85 -15.86 0.59 -7.45
CA LEU A 85 -17.05 -0.24 -7.64
C LEU A 85 -17.80 -0.47 -6.31
N ALA A 86 -18.22 0.63 -5.68
CA ALA A 86 -19.11 0.55 -4.51
C ALA A 86 -20.37 -0.29 -4.82
N PRO A 87 -20.99 -0.97 -3.84
CA PRO A 87 -22.18 -1.79 -4.07
C PRO A 87 -23.31 -1.07 -4.79
N ASP A 88 -23.52 0.22 -4.51
CA ASP A 88 -24.50 1.06 -5.20
C ASP A 88 -24.16 1.26 -6.69
N THR A 89 -22.88 1.40 -7.04
CA THR A 89 -22.42 1.48 -8.43
C THR A 89 -22.54 0.13 -9.13
N PHE A 90 -21.95 -0.92 -8.56
CA PHE A 90 -21.83 -2.21 -9.25
C PHE A 90 -23.14 -3.02 -9.26
N ASN A 91 -23.81 -3.15 -8.12
CA ASN A 91 -25.01 -3.99 -7.99
C ASN A 91 -26.31 -3.26 -8.32
N ARG A 92 -26.33 -1.93 -8.19
CA ARG A 92 -27.57 -1.14 -8.29
C ARG A 92 -27.55 -0.11 -9.42
N SER A 93 -26.44 0.02 -10.16
CA SER A 93 -26.27 0.99 -11.25
C SER A 93 -26.57 2.44 -10.82
N ARG A 94 -26.25 2.79 -9.57
CA ARG A 94 -26.43 4.14 -9.01
C ARG A 94 -25.11 4.90 -9.08
N ARG A 95 -25.20 6.22 -9.21
CA ARG A 95 -24.02 7.09 -9.17
C ARG A 95 -23.48 7.14 -7.74
N THR A 96 -22.19 6.90 -7.57
CA THR A 96 -21.45 7.14 -6.32
C THR A 96 -20.27 8.08 -6.56
N VAL A 97 -19.62 8.51 -5.49
CA VAL A 97 -18.37 9.26 -5.56
C VAL A 97 -17.26 8.40 -6.17
N ASP A 98 -16.41 9.01 -7.00
CA ASP A 98 -15.11 8.44 -7.35
C ASP A 98 -14.15 8.67 -6.18
N ARG A 99 -13.94 7.61 -5.38
CA ARG A 99 -13.07 7.66 -4.20
C ARG A 99 -11.59 7.87 -4.55
N THR A 100 -11.16 7.48 -5.76
CA THR A 100 -9.79 7.71 -6.22
C THR A 100 -9.57 9.20 -6.52
N ALA A 101 -10.55 9.85 -7.13
CA ALA A 101 -10.53 11.30 -7.37
C ALA A 101 -10.68 12.10 -6.07
N LEU A 102 -11.50 11.62 -5.13
CA LEU A 102 -11.63 12.22 -3.80
C LEU A 102 -10.28 12.20 -3.07
N LEU A 103 -9.61 11.05 -3.04
CA LEU A 103 -8.33 10.89 -2.37
C LEU A 103 -7.24 11.75 -3.01
N ALA A 104 -7.19 11.83 -4.34
CA ALA A 104 -6.26 12.71 -5.06
C ALA A 104 -6.43 14.20 -4.70
N ARG A 105 -7.69 14.68 -4.61
CA ARG A 105 -7.98 16.06 -4.18
C ARG A 105 -7.58 16.29 -2.74
N TRP A 106 -7.92 15.36 -1.85
CA TRP A 106 -7.59 15.45 -0.43
C TRP A 106 -6.07 15.53 -0.20
N VAL A 107 -5.29 14.68 -0.88
CA VAL A 107 -3.82 14.73 -0.86
C VAL A 107 -3.33 16.09 -1.36
N SER A 108 -3.80 16.55 -2.51
CA SER A 108 -3.40 17.85 -3.06
C SER A 108 -3.70 19.02 -2.09
N GLY A 109 -4.76 18.88 -1.28
CA GLY A 109 -5.18 19.83 -0.26
C GLY A 109 -4.41 19.77 1.07
N GLY A 110 -3.55 18.77 1.29
CA GLY A 110 -2.77 18.61 2.53
C GLY A 110 -2.79 17.22 3.14
N GLY A 111 -3.59 16.29 2.60
CA GLY A 111 -3.62 14.91 3.05
C GLY A 111 -2.34 14.15 2.72
N ALA A 112 -2.07 13.09 3.48
CA ALA A 112 -0.92 12.24 3.28
C ALA A 112 -1.31 10.83 2.83
N LEU A 113 -0.54 10.25 1.90
CA LEU A 113 -0.83 8.95 1.29
C LEU A 113 0.42 8.08 1.21
N ALA A 114 0.32 6.82 1.62
CA ALA A 114 1.29 5.78 1.24
C ALA A 114 0.60 4.70 0.43
N MET A 115 1.26 4.26 -0.64
CA MET A 115 0.89 3.06 -1.39
C MET A 115 1.97 2.00 -1.17
N ILE A 116 1.57 0.85 -0.64
CA ILE A 116 2.44 -0.29 -0.30
C ILE A 116 2.18 -1.40 -1.30
N GLY A 117 3.24 -1.93 -1.87
CA GLY A 117 3.23 -2.96 -2.89
C GLY A 117 2.56 -4.25 -2.45
N GLY A 118 2.31 -5.09 -3.43
CA GLY A 118 1.55 -6.32 -3.29
C GLY A 118 0.90 -6.69 -4.61
N TYR A 119 0.21 -7.83 -4.62
CA TYR A 119 -0.41 -8.34 -5.84
C TYR A 119 -1.57 -7.47 -6.31
N MET A 120 -2.25 -6.76 -5.42
CA MET A 120 -3.38 -5.90 -5.74
C MET A 120 -3.04 -4.40 -5.72
N THR A 121 -1.77 -4.03 -5.54
CA THR A 121 -1.32 -2.62 -5.57
C THR A 121 -0.58 -2.29 -6.88
N PHE A 122 -0.37 -0.99 -7.15
CA PHE A 122 0.18 -0.46 -8.40
C PHE A 122 -0.56 -1.02 -9.63
N SER A 123 0.12 -1.69 -10.55
CA SER A 123 -0.55 -2.45 -11.61
C SER A 123 -0.94 -3.83 -11.15
N GLY A 124 -0.09 -4.51 -10.38
CA GLY A 124 -0.40 -5.75 -9.67
C GLY A 124 -0.48 -6.98 -10.59
N ILE A 125 -0.83 -8.14 -10.00
CA ILE A 125 -0.99 -9.40 -10.71
C ILE A 125 -1.98 -9.28 -11.87
N ASP A 126 -1.57 -9.72 -13.05
CA ASP A 126 -2.34 -9.60 -14.31
C ASP A 126 -2.79 -8.15 -14.64
N GLY A 127 -2.18 -7.13 -14.04
CA GLY A 127 -2.62 -5.73 -14.16
C GLY A 127 -3.92 -5.40 -13.42
N LYS A 128 -4.31 -6.19 -12.41
CA LYS A 128 -5.59 -6.07 -11.69
C LYS A 128 -5.61 -5.01 -10.58
N GLY A 129 -4.46 -4.61 -10.06
CA GLY A 129 -4.35 -3.47 -9.14
C GLY A 129 -4.80 -2.18 -9.83
N ARG A 130 -4.39 -1.99 -11.09
CA ARG A 130 -4.90 -0.98 -12.04
C ARG A 130 -4.85 0.47 -11.56
N TRP A 131 -4.02 0.80 -10.57
CA TRP A 131 -3.94 2.15 -9.99
C TRP A 131 -3.49 3.20 -11.00
N GLY A 132 -2.63 2.84 -11.96
CA GLY A 132 -2.18 3.72 -13.04
C GLY A 132 -3.27 4.21 -13.99
N LYS A 133 -4.49 3.64 -13.93
CA LYS A 133 -5.66 4.05 -14.73
C LYS A 133 -6.75 4.74 -13.90
N THR A 134 -6.38 5.27 -12.72
CA THR A 134 -7.30 5.95 -11.81
C THR A 134 -7.00 7.45 -11.71
N ALA A 135 -7.91 8.21 -11.10
CA ALA A 135 -7.67 9.61 -10.79
C ALA A 135 -6.61 9.83 -9.69
N LEU A 136 -6.18 8.76 -8.99
CA LEU A 136 -5.11 8.81 -8.00
C LEU A 136 -3.72 8.78 -8.63
N ALA A 137 -3.58 8.22 -9.84
CA ALA A 137 -2.28 8.05 -10.49
C ALA A 137 -1.40 9.33 -10.53
N PRO A 138 -1.93 10.53 -10.83
CA PRO A 138 -1.11 11.74 -10.92
C PRO A 138 -0.47 12.18 -9.60
N VAL A 139 -1.01 11.76 -8.45
CA VAL A 139 -0.50 12.14 -7.13
C VAL A 139 0.51 11.13 -6.58
N LEU A 140 0.68 9.96 -7.19
CA LEU A 140 1.69 8.99 -6.76
C LEU A 140 3.11 9.50 -7.10
N PRO A 141 4.13 9.08 -6.34
CA PRO A 141 5.54 9.40 -6.62
C PRO A 141 6.14 8.47 -7.70
N VAL A 142 5.37 7.52 -8.19
CA VAL A 142 5.76 6.57 -9.24
C VAL A 142 4.62 6.41 -10.26
N ARG A 143 5.00 6.10 -11.49
CA ARG A 143 4.11 5.69 -12.56
C ARG A 143 3.99 4.17 -12.56
N CYS A 144 2.77 3.67 -12.49
CA CYS A 144 2.50 2.25 -12.67
C CYS A 144 2.70 1.84 -14.15
N LEU A 145 3.15 0.61 -14.37
CA LEU A 145 3.35 0.06 -15.71
C LEU A 145 2.02 -0.33 -16.38
N ASP A 146 2.04 -0.61 -17.66
CA ASP A 146 0.92 -1.28 -18.32
C ASP A 146 1.09 -2.81 -18.18
N GLY A 147 0.08 -3.51 -17.67
CA GLY A 147 0.11 -4.97 -17.48
C GLY A 147 0.52 -5.41 -16.07
N ASP A 148 0.97 -6.66 -15.95
CA ASP A 148 1.50 -7.21 -14.68
C ASP A 148 2.86 -6.57 -14.37
N ASP A 149 3.03 -6.06 -13.16
CA ASP A 149 4.25 -5.36 -12.73
C ASP A 149 5.05 -6.13 -11.67
N ARG A 150 4.68 -7.37 -11.35
CA ARG A 150 5.38 -8.16 -10.34
C ARG A 150 6.75 -8.58 -10.83
N VAL A 151 7.74 -8.41 -9.96
CA VAL A 151 9.06 -9.00 -10.09
C VAL A 151 9.23 -10.01 -8.98
N GLU A 152 9.05 -11.29 -9.30
CA GLU A 152 9.20 -12.39 -8.36
C GLU A 152 10.69 -12.77 -8.22
N ILE A 153 11.23 -12.69 -7.01
CA ILE A 153 12.64 -12.97 -6.72
C ILE A 153 12.72 -14.01 -5.60
N PRO A 154 12.46 -15.29 -5.89
CA PRO A 154 12.43 -16.35 -4.88
C PRO A 154 13.79 -16.58 -4.19
N HIS A 155 14.89 -16.10 -4.77
CA HIS A 155 16.23 -16.17 -4.16
C HIS A 155 16.54 -14.96 -3.26
N GLY A 156 15.63 -14.00 -3.15
CA GLY A 156 15.79 -12.79 -2.35
C GLY A 156 16.58 -11.69 -3.05
N VAL A 157 16.20 -10.44 -2.79
CA VAL A 157 16.97 -9.23 -3.13
C VAL A 157 16.95 -8.24 -1.98
N VAL A 158 18.08 -7.58 -1.71
CA VAL A 158 18.21 -6.54 -0.68
C VAL A 158 18.10 -5.18 -1.36
N PRO A 159 17.32 -4.22 -0.82
CA PRO A 159 17.25 -2.88 -1.36
C PRO A 159 18.50 -2.05 -1.03
N ASP A 160 18.85 -1.14 -1.92
CA ASP A 160 19.93 -0.17 -1.77
C ASP A 160 19.37 1.19 -1.37
N VAL A 161 19.79 1.72 -0.23
CA VAL A 161 19.42 3.07 0.22
C VAL A 161 20.27 4.10 -0.50
N LEU A 162 19.63 5.02 -1.22
CA LEU A 162 20.31 6.08 -1.97
C LEU A 162 20.49 7.35 -1.13
N GLU A 163 19.50 7.67 -0.31
CA GLU A 163 19.46 8.91 0.49
C GLU A 163 19.59 8.61 1.98
N GLY A 164 20.72 8.04 2.40
CA GLY A 164 20.91 7.55 3.77
C GLY A 164 20.79 8.62 4.87
N SER A 165 20.94 9.90 4.54
CA SER A 165 20.70 11.01 5.48
C SER A 165 19.25 11.48 5.54
N HIS A 166 18.35 10.92 4.74
CA HIS A 166 16.94 11.27 4.77
C HIS A 166 16.31 10.78 6.08
N PRO A 167 15.45 11.58 6.75
CA PRO A 167 14.86 11.23 8.06
C PRO A 167 14.09 9.89 8.10
N LEU A 168 13.74 9.36 6.93
CA LEU A 168 13.13 8.02 6.81
C LEU A 168 14.05 6.92 7.35
N PHE A 169 15.37 7.09 7.22
CA PHE A 169 16.38 6.11 7.58
C PHE A 169 17.04 6.37 8.94
N ASP A 170 16.51 7.33 9.72
CA ASP A 170 17.01 7.59 11.07
C ASP A 170 16.82 6.37 11.97
N GLY A 171 17.93 5.85 12.51
CA GLY A 171 17.93 4.65 13.35
C GLY A 171 17.64 3.35 12.61
N ILE A 172 17.71 3.36 11.27
CA ILE A 172 17.46 2.18 10.43
C ILE A 172 18.79 1.48 10.11
N GLY A 173 18.86 0.19 10.44
CA GLY A 173 20.02 -0.66 10.16
C GLY A 173 20.08 -1.15 8.70
N PRO A 174 20.93 -2.16 8.42
CA PRO A 174 20.92 -2.83 7.11
C PRO A 174 19.57 -3.48 6.83
N TRP A 175 19.06 -3.30 5.61
CA TRP A 175 17.78 -3.87 5.20
C TRP A 175 17.86 -5.38 5.01
N PRO A 176 16.80 -6.13 5.36
CA PRO A 176 16.65 -7.53 5.01
C PRO A 176 16.30 -7.70 3.53
N PHE A 177 16.31 -8.94 3.04
CA PHE A 177 15.89 -9.26 1.68
C PHE A 177 14.36 -9.25 1.54
N PHE A 178 13.89 -9.13 0.30
CA PHE A 178 12.50 -9.29 -0.11
C PHE A 178 12.39 -10.36 -1.20
N LEU A 179 11.23 -11.01 -1.29
CA LEU A 179 10.96 -12.08 -2.25
C LEU A 179 10.25 -11.62 -3.53
N GLY A 180 9.93 -10.33 -3.60
CA GLY A 180 9.42 -9.68 -4.79
C GLY A 180 9.03 -8.23 -4.54
N TYR A 181 8.65 -7.53 -5.58
CA TYR A 181 8.19 -6.14 -5.54
C TYR A 181 7.42 -5.79 -6.82
N ASN A 182 6.68 -4.68 -6.80
CA ASN A 182 6.07 -4.11 -7.99
C ASN A 182 7.08 -3.20 -8.69
N ARG A 183 7.38 -3.49 -9.96
CA ARG A 183 8.19 -2.61 -10.80
C ARG A 183 7.40 -1.36 -11.17
N THR A 184 7.98 -0.20 -10.93
CA THR A 184 7.38 1.09 -11.25
C THR A 184 8.42 2.02 -11.87
N GLU A 185 8.00 3.18 -12.35
CA GLU A 185 8.91 4.21 -12.83
C GLU A 185 8.81 5.46 -11.97
N LEU A 186 9.95 6.05 -11.58
CA LEU A 186 9.95 7.31 -10.84
C LEU A 186 9.35 8.43 -11.70
N VAL A 187 8.49 9.28 -11.10
CA VAL A 187 7.95 10.46 -11.79
C VAL A 187 8.85 11.68 -11.57
N ASP A 188 8.80 12.63 -12.50
CA ASP A 188 9.50 13.91 -12.36
C ASP A 188 9.09 14.64 -11.07
N GLY A 189 10.10 15.11 -10.33
CA GLY A 189 9.93 15.82 -9.06
C GLY A 189 9.64 14.91 -7.85
N ALA A 190 9.66 13.58 -8.01
CA ALA A 190 9.75 12.66 -6.87
C ALA A 190 11.21 12.44 -6.46
N LEU A 191 11.43 12.26 -5.16
CA LEU A 191 12.69 11.80 -4.60
C LEU A 191 12.70 10.27 -4.58
N LEU A 192 13.77 9.66 -5.11
CA LEU A 192 14.02 8.23 -4.99
C LEU A 192 14.93 7.97 -3.79
N ALA A 193 14.35 7.49 -2.69
CA ALA A 193 15.07 7.29 -1.43
C ALA A 193 15.81 5.94 -1.39
N ALA A 194 15.30 4.92 -2.08
CA ALA A 194 15.92 3.61 -2.19
C ALA A 194 15.52 2.91 -3.50
N THR A 195 16.39 2.01 -3.97
CA THR A 195 16.16 1.11 -5.11
C THR A 195 16.14 -0.35 -4.67
N ILE A 196 15.55 -1.22 -5.48
CA ILE A 196 15.61 -2.67 -5.32
C ILE A 196 15.82 -3.28 -6.70
N ASN A 197 16.88 -4.07 -6.89
CA ASN A 197 17.25 -4.61 -8.20
C ASN A 197 17.35 -3.55 -9.32
N GLY A 198 17.76 -2.31 -8.96
CA GLY A 198 17.85 -1.17 -9.88
C GLY A 198 16.53 -0.47 -10.22
N ASP A 199 15.38 -0.98 -9.74
CA ASP A 199 14.07 -0.33 -9.89
C ASP A 199 13.73 0.52 -8.65
N PRO A 200 12.76 1.45 -8.73
CA PRO A 200 12.29 2.21 -7.58
C PRO A 200 11.74 1.32 -6.46
N PHE A 201 12.29 1.47 -5.25
CA PHE A 201 11.81 0.77 -4.05
C PHE A 201 11.04 1.69 -3.11
N ILE A 202 11.65 2.82 -2.74
CA ILE A 202 11.01 3.86 -1.92
C ILE A 202 11.08 5.17 -2.68
N ALA A 203 9.91 5.69 -3.06
CA ALA A 203 9.78 6.97 -3.74
C ALA A 203 8.88 7.90 -2.93
N LEU A 204 9.25 9.18 -2.85
CA LEU A 204 8.64 10.19 -2.00
C LEU A 204 8.32 11.43 -2.84
N ARG A 205 7.16 12.06 -2.65
CA ARG A 205 6.80 13.26 -3.42
C ARG A 205 5.87 14.18 -2.64
N GLN A 206 6.14 15.48 -2.69
CA GLN A 206 5.18 16.50 -2.28
C GLN A 206 4.22 16.81 -3.44
N VAL A 207 2.93 16.82 -3.15
CA VAL A 207 1.87 17.08 -4.14
C VAL A 207 0.93 18.15 -3.59
N GLY A 208 1.00 19.36 -4.16
CA GLY A 208 0.31 20.52 -3.59
C GLY A 208 0.77 20.76 -2.15
N LYS A 209 -0.16 20.65 -1.21
CA LYS A 209 0.11 20.79 0.24
C LYS A 209 0.36 19.46 0.95
N GLY A 210 0.10 18.33 0.29
CA GLY A 210 0.24 17.00 0.87
C GLY A 210 1.51 16.29 0.43
N ARG A 211 1.70 15.07 0.95
CA ARG A 211 2.83 14.21 0.64
C ARG A 211 2.38 12.80 0.32
N THR A 212 3.12 12.17 -0.57
CA THR A 212 2.86 10.80 -1.03
C THR A 212 4.13 9.96 -0.98
N ALA A 213 3.95 8.68 -0.69
CA ALA A 213 5.02 7.69 -0.69
C ALA A 213 4.59 6.43 -1.45
N ALA A 214 5.54 5.79 -2.12
CA ALA A 214 5.42 4.45 -2.65
C ALA A 214 6.49 3.59 -1.99
N PHE A 215 6.07 2.46 -1.43
CA PHE A 215 6.94 1.36 -0.98
C PHE A 215 6.64 0.18 -1.91
N ALA A 216 7.58 -0.21 -2.75
CA ALA A 216 7.31 -1.07 -3.90
C ALA A 216 7.13 -2.56 -3.56
N SER A 217 7.65 -3.01 -2.42
CA SER A 217 7.41 -4.38 -1.93
C SER A 217 6.26 -4.39 -0.93
N ASP A 218 6.07 -5.50 -0.25
CA ASP A 218 4.94 -5.76 0.61
C ASP A 218 5.28 -5.50 2.09
N CYS A 219 4.30 -5.06 2.86
CA CYS A 219 4.40 -4.96 4.32
C CYS A 219 4.12 -6.30 5.02
N ALA A 220 3.64 -7.29 4.28
CA ALA A 220 3.25 -8.61 4.76
C ALA A 220 3.86 -9.74 3.90
N PRO A 221 3.73 -11.01 4.32
CA PRO A 221 4.12 -12.14 3.50
C PRO A 221 3.28 -12.22 2.21
N HIS A 222 3.82 -12.74 1.12
CA HIS A 222 5.08 -13.48 1.03
C HIS A 222 6.28 -12.65 0.56
N TRP A 223 6.08 -11.46 -0.01
CA TRP A 223 7.17 -10.62 -0.48
C TRP A 223 7.97 -10.00 0.66
N GLY A 224 7.31 -9.61 1.75
CA GLY A 224 7.94 -9.27 3.03
C GLY A 224 8.16 -10.54 3.85
N PRO A 225 9.36 -11.14 3.84
CA PRO A 225 9.60 -12.40 4.54
C PRO A 225 9.63 -12.19 6.07
N PRO A 226 9.58 -13.25 6.89
CA PRO A 226 9.67 -13.14 8.34
C PRO A 226 10.90 -12.37 8.84
N GLU A 227 12.01 -12.40 8.10
CA GLU A 227 13.22 -11.62 8.35
C GLU A 227 12.97 -10.12 8.27
N PHE A 228 12.12 -9.66 7.35
CA PHE A 228 11.68 -8.28 7.27
C PHE A 228 10.73 -7.90 8.40
N LEU A 229 9.74 -8.74 8.67
CA LEU A 229 8.73 -8.46 9.69
C LEU A 229 9.31 -8.41 11.11
N ARG A 230 10.35 -9.22 11.38
CA ARG A 230 11.04 -9.28 12.68
C ARG A 230 12.28 -8.38 12.76
N TRP A 231 12.57 -7.64 11.71
CA TRP A 231 13.74 -6.78 11.65
C TRP A 231 13.62 -5.62 12.64
N GLU A 232 14.70 -5.31 13.36
CA GLU A 232 14.74 -4.20 14.32
C GLU A 232 14.39 -2.85 13.67
N GLY A 233 14.64 -2.71 12.37
CA GLY A 233 14.30 -1.52 11.58
C GLY A 233 12.83 -1.42 11.15
N TYR A 234 12.03 -2.49 11.27
CA TYR A 234 10.65 -2.53 10.74
C TYR A 234 9.78 -1.45 11.38
N ARG A 235 9.69 -1.45 12.72
CA ARG A 235 8.92 -0.46 13.47
C ARG A 235 9.39 0.98 13.25
N PRO A 236 10.68 1.34 13.45
CA PRO A 236 11.12 2.72 13.24
C PRO A 236 10.92 3.17 11.79
N PHE A 237 11.07 2.29 10.80
CA PHE A 237 10.85 2.65 9.39
C PHE A 237 9.41 3.15 9.14
N TRP A 238 8.40 2.37 9.54
CA TRP A 238 7.00 2.76 9.33
C TRP A 238 6.62 4.03 10.09
N ASN A 239 7.16 4.21 11.30
CA ASN A 239 6.96 5.42 12.10
C ASN A 239 7.62 6.65 11.48
N ASN A 240 8.86 6.51 10.97
CA ASN A 240 9.55 7.57 10.25
C ASN A 240 8.81 7.95 8.96
N LEU A 241 8.22 6.97 8.26
CA LEU A 241 7.40 7.20 7.07
C LEU A 241 6.16 8.03 7.41
N VAL A 242 5.41 7.65 8.46
CA VAL A 242 4.25 8.43 8.94
C VAL A 242 4.66 9.84 9.38
N ALA A 243 5.78 9.97 10.10
CA ALA A 243 6.30 11.26 10.53
C ALA A 243 6.63 12.16 9.32
N TRP A 244 7.34 11.64 8.31
CA TRP A 244 7.68 12.39 7.11
C TRP A 244 6.44 12.76 6.29
N LEU A 245 5.50 11.84 6.13
CA LEU A 245 4.27 12.05 5.39
C LEU A 245 3.38 13.14 5.99
N THR A 246 3.42 13.30 7.32
CA THR A 246 2.51 14.17 8.07
C THR A 246 3.20 15.37 8.73
N ALA A 247 4.40 15.72 8.24
CA ALA A 247 5.22 16.85 8.70
C ALA A 247 4.90 18.18 8.01
#